data_AF-A0A852TJE1-F1
#
_entry.id   AF-A0A852TJE1-F1
#
_cell.length_a   1.000
_cell.length_b   1.000
_cell.length_c   1.000
_cell.angle_alpha   90.00
_cell.angle_beta   90.00
_cell.angle_gamma   90.00
#
_symmetry.space_group_name_H-M   'P 1'
#
loop_
_entity.id
_entity.type
_entity.pdbx_description
1 polymer ?
#
loop_
_entity_poly.entity_id
_entity_poly.type
_entity_poly.pdbx_seq_one_letter_code
_entity_poly.pdbx_strand_id
1 'polypeptide(L)'
;MNVNFMGDEPGNWFVFVDAKTGEVIDKYNGLMHADEAKTQKGAGKGVHGEHRELHITQVKEPNAGTKFALADYSHENLGGIVTYDAKNDNTSSNDTLYVGNSAAFIGDYDRALVDAHYNSEKVYEYYLNEHGRNSLDGEGMAIISKVHYGTNYNNASWNGRWMTYGDGDGVFMTSLSLVLMLLPTK
;
A
#
# COMPACT_ATOMS: atom_id res chain seq x y z
N MET A 1 -3.56 17.04 4.34
CA MET A 1 -4.50 16.66 3.27
C MET A 1 -3.74 15.86 2.23
N ASN A 2 -4.29 14.71 1.84
CA ASN A 2 -3.76 13.94 0.71
C ASN A 2 -4.41 14.47 -0.57
N VAL A 3 -3.61 15.01 -1.49
CA VAL A 3 -4.09 15.49 -2.79
C VAL A 3 -3.56 14.55 -3.86
N ASN A 4 -4.45 13.66 -4.32
CA ASN A 4 -4.21 12.81 -5.47
C ASN A 4 -4.56 13.57 -6.75
N PHE A 5 -3.61 13.77 -7.65
CA PHE A 5 -3.84 14.35 -8.96
C PHE A 5 -3.50 13.34 -10.05
N MET A 6 -4.49 13.00 -10.88
CA MET A 6 -4.37 12.09 -12.03
C MET A 6 -4.43 12.89 -13.35
N GLY A 7 -3.49 13.81 -13.55
CA GLY A 7 -3.28 14.49 -14.83
C GLY A 7 -2.14 13.87 -15.63
N ASP A 8 -1.73 14.53 -16.72
CA ASP A 8 -0.64 14.10 -17.62
C ASP A 8 0.71 13.86 -16.90
N GLU A 9 0.85 14.38 -15.66
CA GLU A 9 1.91 14.03 -14.71
C GLU A 9 1.26 13.52 -13.40
N PRO A 10 1.19 12.19 -13.16
CA PRO A 10 0.61 11.67 -11.93
C PRO A 10 1.47 12.02 -10.71
N GLY A 11 0.87 12.66 -9.71
CA GLY A 11 1.51 13.13 -8.49
C GLY A 11 0.67 12.78 -7.25
N ASN A 12 1.28 12.18 -6.23
CA ASN A 12 0.64 11.87 -4.95
C ASN A 12 1.19 12.85 -3.91
N TRP A 13 0.57 14.01 -3.81
CA TRP A 13 1.05 15.08 -2.96
C TRP A 13 0.49 14.94 -1.54
N PHE A 14 1.37 14.57 -0.61
CA PHE A 14 1.12 14.65 0.82
C PHE A 14 1.38 16.10 1.26
N VAL A 15 0.31 16.84 1.54
CA VAL A 15 0.39 18.23 2.01
C VAL A 15 0.06 18.25 3.50
N PHE A 16 1.04 18.60 4.33
CA PHE A 16 0.85 18.81 5.76
C PHE A 16 0.48 20.27 6.00
N VAL A 17 -0.72 20.50 6.54
CA VAL A 17 -1.26 21.84 6.79
C VAL A 17 -1.43 22.01 8.30
N ASP A 18 -0.97 23.14 8.82
CA ASP A 18 -1.21 23.53 10.21
C ASP A 18 -2.71 23.73 10.43
N ALA A 19 -3.30 22.96 11.34
CA ALA A 19 -4.74 22.99 11.59
C ALA A 19 -5.24 24.29 12.25
N LYS A 20 -4.35 25.13 12.77
CA LYS A 20 -4.67 26.40 13.46
C LYS A 20 -4.42 27.62 12.58
N THR A 21 -3.40 27.59 11.73
CA THR A 21 -3.02 28.73 10.88
C THR A 21 -3.40 28.55 9.42
N GLY A 22 -3.70 27.32 8.98
CA GLY A 22 -3.95 27.01 7.56
C GLY A 22 -2.69 27.08 6.70
N GLU A 23 -1.52 27.25 7.31
CA GLU A 23 -0.24 27.34 6.62
C GLU A 23 0.24 25.94 6.21
N VAL A 24 0.74 25.81 4.98
CA VAL A 24 1.34 24.56 4.52
C VAL A 24 2.70 24.41 5.21
N ILE A 25 2.77 23.52 6.20
CA ILE A 25 3.99 23.24 6.96
C ILE A 25 4.97 22.44 6.10
N ASP A 26 4.45 21.53 5.27
CA ASP A 26 5.27 20.67 4.44
C ASP A 26 4.48 20.12 3.24
N LYS A 27 5.19 19.81 2.15
CA LYS A 27 4.64 19.13 0.98
C LYS A 27 5.64 18.12 0.45
N TYR A 28 5.22 16.87 0.32
CA TYR A 28 6.02 15.81 -0.27
C TYR A 28 5.22 15.11 -1.38
N ASN A 29 5.82 15.02 -2.57
CA ASN A 29 5.26 14.24 -3.66
C ASN A 29 5.74 12.78 -3.51
N GLY A 30 4.84 11.92 -3.04
CA GLY A 30 5.04 10.47 -2.94
C GLY A 30 5.10 9.75 -4.28
N LEU A 31 4.84 10.46 -5.37
CA LEU A 31 5.23 10.11 -6.72
C LEU A 31 6.32 11.10 -7.12
N MET A 32 7.57 10.82 -6.73
CA MET A 32 8.69 11.34 -7.53
C MET A 32 8.38 11.04 -9.00
N HIS A 33 8.66 11.98 -9.91
CA HIS A 33 8.60 11.75 -11.35
C HIS A 33 9.07 10.31 -11.62
N ALA A 34 8.37 9.54 -12.46
CA ALA A 34 8.66 8.11 -12.67
C ALA A 34 10.15 7.83 -12.99
N ASP A 35 10.90 8.85 -13.41
CA ASP A 35 12.34 8.87 -13.65
C ASP A 35 13.23 8.85 -12.37
N GLU A 36 12.67 9.15 -11.19
CA GLU A 36 13.37 9.28 -9.89
C GLU A 36 12.86 8.34 -8.79
N ALA A 37 11.70 7.69 -8.95
CA ALA A 37 11.22 6.67 -8.02
C ALA A 37 12.15 5.44 -8.11
N LYS A 38 13.12 5.36 -7.19
CA LYS A 38 14.01 4.19 -7.09
C LYS A 38 13.25 3.03 -6.45
N THR A 39 12.52 2.30 -7.29
CA THR A 39 12.01 0.98 -6.92
C THR A 39 13.20 0.05 -6.70
N GLN A 40 13.14 -0.74 -5.64
CA GLN A 40 14.18 -1.68 -5.25
C GLN A 40 13.56 -2.86 -4.51
N LYS A 41 14.37 -3.87 -4.20
CA LYS A 41 13.94 -4.99 -3.38
C LYS A 41 14.12 -4.69 -1.89
N GLY A 42 13.15 -5.14 -1.12
CA GLY A 42 13.18 -5.20 0.34
C GLY A 42 12.80 -6.60 0.82
N ALA A 43 12.73 -6.75 2.13
CA ALA A 43 12.28 -7.98 2.75
C ALA A 43 11.24 -7.68 3.83
N GLY A 44 10.34 -8.62 4.05
CA GLY A 44 9.36 -8.55 5.12
C GLY A 44 9.13 -9.90 5.79
N LYS A 45 8.53 -9.86 6.98
CA LYS A 45 8.03 -11.04 7.66
C LYS A 45 6.50 -11.02 7.65
N GLY A 46 5.86 -12.03 7.07
CA GLY A 46 4.40 -12.16 7.02
C GLY A 46 3.79 -12.53 8.38
N VAL A 47 2.46 -12.58 8.43
CA VAL A 47 1.64 -12.86 9.62
C VAL A 47 2.01 -14.20 10.24
N HIS A 48 2.22 -15.23 9.41
CA HIS A 48 2.65 -16.58 9.85
C HIS A 48 4.16 -16.75 9.97
N GLY A 49 4.94 -15.67 9.82
CA GLY A 49 6.40 -15.70 9.96
C GLY A 49 7.17 -16.08 8.71
N GLU A 50 6.47 -16.28 7.59
CA GLU A 50 7.04 -16.43 6.24
C GLU A 50 7.94 -15.23 5.90
N HIS A 51 9.07 -15.47 5.24
CA HIS A 51 9.90 -14.41 4.69
C HIS A 51 9.39 -14.03 3.30
N ARG A 52 9.16 -12.73 3.06
CA ARG A 52 8.71 -12.18 1.77
C ARG A 52 9.79 -11.29 1.18
N GLU A 53 10.09 -11.50 -0.09
CA GLU A 53 10.78 -10.48 -0.90
C GLU A 53 9.73 -9.49 -1.40
N LEU A 54 10.01 -8.19 -1.31
CA LEU A 54 9.07 -7.11 -1.63
C LEU A 54 9.68 -6.17 -2.64
N HIS A 55 8.91 -5.69 -3.61
CA HIS A 55 9.26 -4.49 -4.36
C HIS A 55 8.80 -3.26 -3.59
N ILE A 56 9.71 -2.31 -3.34
CA ILE A 56 9.48 -1.15 -2.46
C ILE A 56 10.13 0.09 -3.07
N THR A 57 9.68 1.27 -2.66
CA THR A 57 10.20 2.55 -3.16
C THR A 57 11.01 3.25 -2.08
N GLN A 58 12.20 3.73 -2.45
CA GLN A 58 13.01 4.58 -1.59
C GLN A 58 12.37 5.96 -1.45
N VAL A 59 12.16 6.40 -0.21
CA VAL A 59 11.66 7.74 0.13
C VAL A 59 12.80 8.57 0.70
N LYS A 60 13.12 9.69 0.05
CA LYS A 60 14.18 10.61 0.47
C LYS A 60 13.55 11.88 1.01
N GLU A 61 13.65 12.05 2.32
CA GLU A 61 13.16 13.24 3.02
C GLU A 61 14.33 14.21 3.28
N PRO A 62 14.16 15.52 3.05
CA PRO A 62 15.17 16.52 3.41
C PRO A 62 15.50 16.43 4.91
N ASN A 63 16.79 16.38 5.24
CA ASN A 63 17.29 16.30 6.63
C ASN A 63 16.86 15.06 7.43
N ALA A 64 16.38 14.01 6.77
CA ALA A 64 16.06 12.73 7.39
C ALA A 64 16.86 11.59 6.75
N GLY A 65 17.00 10.49 7.50
CA GLY A 65 17.58 9.26 6.97
C GLY A 65 16.74 8.68 5.83
N THR A 66 17.34 7.79 5.03
CA THR A 66 16.61 7.07 3.97
C THR A 66 15.47 6.27 4.57
N LYS A 67 14.28 6.43 4.00
CA LYS A 67 13.08 5.65 4.34
C LYS A 67 12.63 4.82 3.16
N PHE A 68 11.71 3.90 3.40
CA PHE A 68 11.22 2.96 2.40
C PHE A 68 9.71 2.79 2.51
N ALA A 69 9.01 3.03 1.41
CA ALA A 69 7.57 2.85 1.33
C ALA A 69 7.20 1.47 0.79
N LEU A 70 6.12 0.88 1.31
CA LEU A 70 5.42 -0.23 0.65
C LEU A 70 4.62 0.30 -0.55
N ALA A 71 5.37 0.74 -1.56
CA ALA A 71 4.90 1.19 -2.85
C ALA A 71 5.79 0.56 -3.92
N ASP A 72 5.16 -0.14 -4.86
CA ASP A 72 5.82 -0.82 -5.97
C ASP A 72 5.35 -0.20 -7.29
N TYR A 73 6.30 0.36 -8.04
CA TYR A 73 6.12 0.89 -9.39
C TYR A 73 7.03 0.18 -10.39
N SER A 74 7.52 -1.03 -10.08
CA SER A 74 8.42 -1.80 -10.96
C SER A 74 7.70 -2.46 -12.14
N HIS A 75 6.36 -2.61 -12.06
CA HIS A 75 5.56 -3.22 -13.11
C HIS A 75 5.19 -2.18 -14.18
N GLU A 76 5.68 -2.40 -15.40
CA GLU A 76 5.35 -1.53 -16.54
C GLU A 76 3.84 -1.53 -16.81
N ASN A 77 3.30 -0.35 -17.15
CA ASN A 77 1.88 -0.15 -17.44
C ASN A 77 0.92 -0.50 -16.28
N LEU A 78 1.41 -0.51 -15.04
CA LEU A 78 0.59 -0.58 -13.83
C LEU A 78 0.70 0.74 -13.06
N GLY A 79 -0.41 1.27 -12.55
CA GLY A 79 -0.45 2.46 -11.71
C GLY A 79 0.21 2.31 -10.33
N GLY A 80 0.77 1.13 -10.05
CA GLY A 80 1.49 0.76 -8.84
C GLY A 80 0.69 -0.14 -7.90
N ILE A 81 1.41 -0.84 -7.02
CA ILE A 81 0.86 -1.59 -5.89
C ILE A 81 1.24 -0.83 -4.63
N VAL A 82 0.25 -0.35 -3.88
CA VAL A 82 0.48 0.61 -2.78
C VAL A 82 -0.26 0.18 -1.52
N THR A 83 0.47 0.08 -0.41
CA THR A 83 -0.07 -0.35 0.87
C THR A 83 -0.11 0.79 1.89
N TYR A 84 -1.30 1.03 2.44
CA TYR A 84 -1.59 2.04 3.45
C TYR A 84 -1.89 1.38 4.80
N ASP A 85 -1.52 2.08 5.86
CA ASP A 85 -1.92 1.80 7.24
C ASP A 85 -3.14 2.67 7.59
N ALA A 86 -4.26 2.02 7.91
CA ALA A 86 -5.51 2.63 8.36
C ALA A 86 -5.54 2.90 9.88
N LYS A 87 -4.51 2.50 10.63
CA LYS A 87 -4.29 2.83 12.05
C LYS A 87 -5.45 2.45 12.98
N ASN A 88 -6.10 1.32 12.69
CA ASN A 88 -7.30 0.84 13.39
C ASN A 88 -8.52 1.77 13.29
N ASP A 89 -8.49 2.72 12.35
CA ASP A 89 -9.63 3.58 12.00
C ASP A 89 -10.52 2.86 10.99
N ASN A 90 -11.84 3.09 11.09
CA ASN A 90 -12.82 2.64 10.10
C ASN A 90 -13.13 3.72 9.05
N THR A 91 -12.49 4.89 9.15
CA THR A 91 -12.56 5.98 8.17
C THR A 91 -11.23 6.12 7.44
N SER A 92 -11.28 6.65 6.22
CA SER A 92 -10.04 6.90 5.45
C SER A 92 -9.32 8.19 5.81
N SER A 93 -9.73 8.87 6.89
CA SER A 93 -9.18 10.19 7.26
C SER A 93 -7.75 10.12 7.80
N ASN A 94 -7.36 8.98 8.37
CA ASN A 94 -6.05 8.77 9.00
C ASN A 94 -5.13 7.82 8.23
N ASP A 95 -5.60 7.30 7.09
CA ASP A 95 -4.84 6.40 6.22
C ASP A 95 -3.54 7.06 5.78
N THR A 96 -2.41 6.37 6.00
CA THR A 96 -1.10 6.84 5.55
C THR A 96 -0.36 5.76 4.80
N LEU A 97 0.37 6.14 3.74
CA LEU A 97 1.30 5.25 3.06
C LEU A 97 2.23 4.62 4.10
N TYR A 98 2.40 3.30 4.05
CA TYR A 98 3.25 2.65 5.03
C TYR A 98 4.73 2.86 4.70
N VAL A 99 5.46 3.52 5.59
CA VAL A 99 6.86 3.91 5.41
C VAL A 99 7.70 3.42 6.58
N GLY A 100 8.65 2.54 6.29
CA GLY A 100 9.64 2.05 7.24
C GLY A 100 10.93 2.87 7.23
N ASN A 101 11.68 2.82 8.33
CA ASN A 101 13.02 3.39 8.44
C ASN A 101 14.12 2.45 7.89
N SER A 102 13.75 1.27 7.40
CA SER A 102 14.66 0.29 6.81
C SER A 102 13.95 -0.47 5.68
N ALA A 103 14.72 -1.11 4.78
CA ALA A 103 14.17 -1.96 3.73
C ALA A 103 13.72 -3.35 4.24
N ALA A 104 13.81 -3.57 5.57
CA ALA A 104 13.35 -4.77 6.25
C ALA A 104 12.12 -4.46 7.13
N PHE A 105 10.98 -5.03 6.77
CA PHE A 105 9.69 -4.89 7.45
C PHE A 105 9.42 -6.15 8.29
N ILE A 106 10.06 -6.22 9.46
CA ILE A 106 10.10 -7.43 10.30
C ILE A 106 9.36 -7.29 11.64
N GLY A 107 8.86 -6.09 11.94
CA GLY A 107 8.10 -5.82 13.16
C GLY A 107 6.78 -6.58 13.19
N ASP A 108 6.27 -6.85 14.39
CA ASP A 108 5.00 -7.57 14.52
C ASP A 108 3.82 -6.81 13.90
N TYR A 109 3.85 -5.48 13.96
CA TYR A 109 2.89 -4.61 13.28
C TYR A 109 3.00 -4.69 11.75
N ASP A 110 4.22 -4.81 11.22
CA ASP A 110 4.48 -4.85 9.78
C ASP A 110 3.82 -6.06 9.10
N ARG A 111 3.60 -7.15 9.83
CA ARG A 111 3.30 -8.45 9.26
C ARG A 111 2.08 -8.45 8.34
N ALA A 112 1.01 -7.78 8.76
CA ALA A 112 -0.21 -7.68 7.98
C ALA A 112 0.00 -6.84 6.72
N LEU A 113 0.76 -5.73 6.84
CA LEU A 113 1.11 -4.83 5.75
C LEU A 113 2.01 -5.52 4.71
N VAL A 114 2.97 -6.32 5.17
CA VAL A 114 3.87 -7.14 4.34
C VAL A 114 3.08 -8.15 3.51
N ASP A 115 2.20 -8.94 4.14
CA ASP A 115 1.43 -9.94 3.40
C ASP A 115 0.44 -9.27 2.43
N ALA A 116 -0.21 -8.17 2.82
CA ALA A 116 -1.10 -7.45 1.91
C ALA A 116 -0.37 -6.93 0.67
N HIS A 117 0.84 -6.38 0.86
CA HIS A 117 1.66 -5.87 -0.22
C HIS A 117 2.14 -7.00 -1.15
N TYR A 118 2.75 -8.03 -0.58
CA TYR A 118 3.26 -9.19 -1.30
C TYR A 118 2.16 -9.92 -2.08
N ASN A 119 1.03 -10.19 -1.43
CA ASN A 119 -0.08 -10.92 -2.07
C ASN A 119 -0.72 -10.09 -3.19
N SER A 120 -0.79 -8.76 -3.06
CA SER A 120 -1.29 -7.89 -4.14
C SER A 120 -0.47 -8.05 -5.42
N GLU A 121 0.86 -8.11 -5.30
CA GLU A 121 1.75 -8.39 -6.42
C GLU A 121 1.53 -9.78 -7.00
N LYS A 122 1.48 -10.83 -6.17
CA LYS A 122 1.27 -12.20 -6.67
C LYS A 122 -0.02 -12.38 -7.44
N VAL A 123 -1.05 -11.65 -7.04
CA VAL A 123 -2.34 -11.67 -7.73
C VAL A 123 -2.29 -10.91 -9.03
N TYR A 124 -1.64 -9.74 -9.05
CA TYR A 124 -1.40 -9.01 -10.27
C TYR A 124 -0.65 -9.88 -11.29
N GLU A 125 0.47 -10.47 -10.89
CA GLU A 125 1.28 -11.37 -11.73
C GLU A 125 0.45 -12.55 -12.25
N TYR A 126 -0.35 -13.19 -11.40
CA TYR A 126 -1.21 -14.29 -11.80
C TYR A 126 -2.22 -13.88 -12.89
N TYR A 127 -2.96 -12.77 -12.69
CA TYR A 127 -3.94 -12.31 -13.68
C TYR A 127 -3.30 -11.86 -14.98
N LEU A 128 -2.14 -11.21 -14.91
CA LEU A 128 -1.42 -10.78 -16.09
C LEU A 128 -0.90 -11.99 -16.88
N ASN A 129 -0.25 -12.94 -16.22
CA ASN A 129 0.43 -14.04 -16.87
C ASN A 129 -0.54 -15.12 -17.38
N GLU A 130 -1.55 -15.49 -16.58
CA GLU A 130 -2.46 -16.59 -16.92
C GLU A 130 -3.66 -16.12 -17.76
N HIS A 131 -4.07 -14.86 -17.62
CA HIS A 131 -5.29 -14.34 -18.24
C HIS A 131 -5.04 -13.16 -19.17
N GLY A 132 -3.80 -12.66 -19.29
CA GLY A 132 -3.48 -11.47 -20.08
C GLY A 132 -4.15 -10.21 -19.57
N ARG A 133 -4.60 -10.19 -18.31
CA ARG A 133 -5.39 -9.10 -17.74
C ARG A 133 -4.49 -8.15 -16.94
N ASN A 134 -4.33 -6.92 -17.41
CA ASN A 134 -3.57 -5.89 -16.70
C ASN A 134 -4.42 -5.21 -15.61
N SER A 135 -4.30 -5.69 -14.36
CA SER A 135 -5.07 -5.22 -13.19
C SER A 135 -6.59 -5.46 -13.27
N LEU A 136 -7.33 -4.91 -12.30
CA LEU A 136 -8.78 -5.14 -12.14
C LEU A 136 -9.63 -4.49 -13.24
N ASP A 137 -9.15 -3.47 -13.93
CA ASP A 137 -9.87 -2.82 -15.04
C ASP A 137 -9.41 -3.30 -16.42
N GLY A 138 -8.27 -4.02 -16.50
CA GLY A 138 -7.64 -4.42 -17.75
C GLY A 138 -6.71 -3.36 -18.35
N GLU A 139 -6.63 -2.18 -17.73
CA GLU A 139 -5.90 -0.99 -18.23
C GLU A 139 -4.83 -0.53 -17.22
N GLY A 140 -4.43 -1.38 -16.28
CA GLY A 140 -3.34 -1.08 -15.35
C GLY A 140 -3.74 -0.22 -14.16
N MET A 141 -5.00 -0.29 -13.70
CA MET A 141 -5.42 0.39 -12.46
C MET A 141 -4.48 0.10 -11.29
N ALA A 142 -4.13 1.13 -10.51
CA ALA A 142 -3.37 0.96 -9.28
C ALA A 142 -4.07 0.02 -8.29
N ILE A 143 -3.29 -0.84 -7.63
CA ILE A 143 -3.78 -1.80 -6.64
C ILE A 143 -3.50 -1.22 -5.25
N ILE A 144 -4.55 -0.77 -4.57
CA ILE A 144 -4.44 -0.10 -3.27
C ILE A 144 -4.97 -1.01 -2.16
N SER A 145 -4.11 -1.26 -1.16
CA SER A 145 -4.42 -2.05 0.03
C SER A 145 -4.39 -1.18 1.28
N LYS A 146 -5.43 -1.25 2.11
CA LYS A 146 -5.52 -0.56 3.40
C LYS A 146 -5.59 -1.59 4.53
N VAL A 147 -4.59 -1.61 5.39
CA VAL A 147 -4.41 -2.63 6.43
C VAL A 147 -4.63 -2.00 7.81
N HIS A 148 -4.88 -2.82 8.83
CA HIS A 148 -5.29 -2.36 10.16
C HIS A 148 -6.60 -1.55 10.09
N TYR A 149 -7.54 -2.00 9.26
CA TYR A 149 -8.81 -1.31 9.09
C TYR A 149 -9.79 -1.66 10.20
N GLY A 150 -10.21 -0.65 10.98
CA GLY A 150 -11.07 -0.81 12.14
C GLY A 150 -10.41 -1.57 13.31
N THR A 151 -11.17 -1.76 14.39
CA THR A 151 -10.73 -2.54 15.56
C THR A 151 -11.51 -3.84 15.64
N ASN A 152 -10.83 -4.97 15.84
CA ASN A 152 -11.43 -6.32 15.83
C ASN A 152 -12.29 -6.59 14.58
N TYR A 153 -11.86 -6.05 13.45
CA TYR A 153 -12.60 -6.15 12.20
C TYR A 153 -12.34 -7.51 11.55
N ASN A 154 -13.28 -8.44 11.75
CA ASN A 154 -13.25 -9.80 11.20
C ASN A 154 -13.68 -9.83 9.71
N ASN A 155 -13.08 -9.00 8.86
CA ASN A 155 -13.41 -9.02 7.44
C ASN A 155 -12.31 -8.40 6.55
N ALA A 156 -12.39 -8.70 5.26
CA ALA A 156 -11.70 -8.00 4.19
C ALA A 156 -12.73 -7.58 3.12
N SER A 157 -12.57 -6.40 2.54
CA SER A 157 -13.56 -5.88 1.58
C SER A 157 -12.94 -5.14 0.40
N TRP A 158 -13.61 -5.18 -0.74
CA TRP A 158 -13.31 -4.36 -1.91
C TRP A 158 -14.47 -3.38 -2.13
N ASN A 159 -14.17 -2.09 -2.25
CA ASN A 159 -15.19 -1.06 -2.44
C ASN A 159 -15.29 -0.53 -3.88
N GLY A 160 -14.63 -1.16 -4.84
CA GLY A 160 -14.51 -0.67 -6.22
C GLY A 160 -13.28 0.19 -6.49
N ARG A 161 -12.52 0.59 -5.46
CA ARG A 161 -11.33 1.44 -5.60
C ARG A 161 -10.12 0.96 -4.78
N TRP A 162 -10.34 0.41 -3.60
CA TRP A 162 -9.27 -0.15 -2.76
C TRP A 162 -9.77 -1.34 -1.94
N MET A 163 -8.82 -2.18 -1.51
CA MET A 163 -9.04 -3.29 -0.60
C MET A 163 -8.83 -2.83 0.83
N THR A 164 -9.67 -3.28 1.77
CA THR A 164 -9.48 -3.10 3.21
C THR A 164 -9.30 -4.45 3.89
N TYR A 165 -8.38 -4.51 4.86
CA TYR A 165 -8.08 -5.69 5.65
C TYR A 165 -8.11 -5.34 7.12
N GLY A 166 -8.99 -6.00 7.88
CA GLY A 166 -8.96 -5.96 9.33
C GLY A 166 -8.00 -6.99 9.93
N ASP A 167 -7.57 -6.72 11.16
CA ASP A 167 -6.68 -7.60 11.90
C ASP A 167 -7.37 -8.82 12.53
N GLY A 168 -8.71 -8.85 12.46
CA GLY A 168 -9.51 -9.82 13.17
C GLY A 168 -9.53 -9.60 14.69
N ASP A 169 -10.28 -10.44 15.40
CA ASP A 169 -10.43 -10.42 16.85
C ASP A 169 -9.44 -11.34 17.60
N GLY A 170 -8.59 -12.05 16.85
CA GLY A 170 -7.61 -13.00 17.39
C GLY A 170 -8.22 -14.29 17.95
N VAL A 171 -9.54 -14.48 17.83
CA VAL A 171 -10.26 -15.66 18.35
C VAL A 171 -10.93 -16.42 17.20
N PHE A 172 -11.67 -15.73 16.35
CA PHE A 172 -12.31 -16.28 15.15
C PHE A 172 -11.49 -16.04 13.89
N MET A 173 -10.80 -14.90 13.79
CA MET A 173 -9.94 -14.57 12.65
C MET A 173 -8.64 -13.92 13.12
N THR A 174 -7.52 -14.36 12.53
CA THR A 174 -6.26 -13.60 12.48
C THR A 174 -6.31 -12.64 11.28
N SER A 175 -5.30 -11.76 11.15
CA SER A 175 -5.28 -10.73 10.10
C SER A 175 -5.62 -11.30 8.72
N LEU A 176 -6.61 -10.69 8.07
CA LEU A 176 -7.16 -11.17 6.80
C LEU A 176 -6.33 -10.73 5.58
N SER A 177 -5.18 -10.07 5.77
CA SER A 177 -4.24 -9.81 4.66
C SER A 177 -3.72 -11.08 3.98
N LEU A 178 -3.89 -12.23 4.65
CA LEU A 178 -3.68 -13.58 4.11
C LEU A 178 -4.80 -14.10 3.22
N VAL A 179 -6.05 -13.66 3.43
CA VAL A 179 -7.22 -14.17 2.71
C VAL A 179 -7.56 -13.23 1.57
N LEU A 180 -7.17 -13.67 0.38
CA LEU A 180 -7.40 -12.98 -0.86
C LEU A 180 -8.87 -13.05 -1.28
N MET A 181 -9.46 -11.88 -1.57
CA MET A 181 -10.74 -11.78 -2.26
C MET A 181 -10.55 -12.13 -3.75
N LEU A 182 -10.72 -13.41 -4.08
CA LEU A 182 -10.94 -13.85 -5.46
C LEU A 182 -12.31 -13.31 -5.90
N LEU A 183 -12.32 -12.15 -6.56
CA LEU A 183 -13.55 -11.67 -7.20
C LEU A 183 -13.84 -12.53 -8.42
N PRO A 184 -15.02 -13.16 -8.51
CA PRO A 184 -15.43 -13.83 -9.74
C PRO A 184 -15.66 -12.76 -10.80
N THR A 185 -14.81 -12.75 -11.83
CA THR A 185 -15.13 -12.07 -13.09
C THR A 185 -16.36 -12.76 -13.69
N LYS A 186 -17.46 -12.03 -13.84
CA LYS A 186 -18.60 -12.46 -14.66
C LYS A 186 -18.18 -12.60 -16.12
#